data_AF-A0A410TMQ7-F1
#
_entry.id   AF-A0A410TMQ7-F1
#
_cell.length_a   1.000
_cell.length_b   1.000
_cell.length_c   1.000
_cell.angle_alpha   90.00
_cell.angle_beta   90.00
_cell.angle_gamma   90.00
#
_symmetry.space_group_name_H-M   'P 1'
#
loop_
_entity.id
_entity.type
_entity.pdbx_description
1 polymer ?
#
loop_
_entity_poly.entity_id
_entity_poly.type
_entity_poly.pdbx_seq_one_letter_code
_entity_poly.pdbx_strand_id
1 'polypeptide(L)'
;MTGETTDWSGRLHRSRVALVLYFRRLLSPPLPGDGLLLFGFLEGVVGWGLSWAFSRNPGLAPFGLVQSIVAVWIVLTVGIVFFGVTYTSPTVRRNRVWLVWGGLNVAATAVNVGALVGAVPSAAARYAYWHPWLAAIGVGYLVTALYNRESPQIRRQERVVYAVTGAATLGLLAGSLGPLRAFVTLNIFAIGAVVHLVPIGHDVLADAVLIARRQ
;
A
#
# COMPACT_ATOMS: atom_id res chain seq x y z
N MET A 1 -35.59 -28.43 17.80
CA MET A 1 -34.87 -27.16 17.48
C MET A 1 -33.38 -27.22 17.84
N THR A 2 -32.73 -28.39 17.86
CA THR A 2 -31.31 -28.57 18.28
C THR A 2 -30.33 -28.80 17.12
N GLY A 3 -30.83 -28.94 15.88
CA GLY A 3 -30.02 -29.22 14.69
C GLY A 3 -29.39 -27.98 14.03
N GLU A 4 -30.01 -26.80 14.13
CA GLU A 4 -29.46 -25.57 13.53
C GLU A 4 -28.25 -25.05 14.30
N THR A 5 -28.27 -25.07 15.62
CA THR A 5 -27.17 -24.54 16.46
C THR A 5 -25.89 -25.38 16.36
N THR A 6 -26.02 -26.69 16.13
CA THR A 6 -24.89 -27.61 15.92
C THR A 6 -24.26 -27.44 14.53
N ASP A 7 -25.05 -27.14 13.49
CA ASP A 7 -24.56 -26.85 12.14
C ASP A 7 -23.85 -25.48 12.05
N TRP A 8 -24.40 -24.45 12.70
CA TRP A 8 -23.78 -23.12 12.76
C TRP A 8 -22.41 -23.12 13.45
N SER A 9 -22.29 -23.82 14.59
CA SER A 9 -21.02 -23.92 15.31
C SER A 9 -19.96 -24.69 14.51
N GLY A 10 -20.36 -25.74 13.77
CA GLY A 10 -19.49 -26.47 12.86
C GLY A 10 -18.97 -25.60 11.70
N ARG A 11 -19.86 -24.84 11.03
CA ARG A 11 -19.48 -23.91 9.96
C ARG A 11 -18.53 -22.81 10.44
N LEU A 12 -18.83 -22.19 11.58
CA LEU A 12 -17.97 -21.16 12.18
C LEU A 12 -16.57 -21.70 12.50
N HIS A 13 -16.48 -22.93 13.03
CA HIS A 13 -15.20 -23.56 13.32
C HIS A 13 -14.38 -23.80 12.05
N ARG A 14 -15.00 -24.35 10.99
CA ARG A 14 -14.32 -24.57 9.69
C ARG A 14 -13.84 -23.26 9.05
N SER A 15 -14.66 -22.22 9.05
CA SER A 15 -14.28 -20.89 8.57
C SER A 15 -13.10 -20.32 9.34
N ARG A 16 -13.10 -20.44 10.67
CA ARG A 16 -11.99 -19.97 11.50
C ARG A 16 -10.69 -20.70 11.18
N VAL A 17 -10.73 -22.04 11.08
CA VAL A 17 -9.54 -22.84 10.75
C VAL A 17 -9.03 -22.48 9.35
N ALA A 18 -9.92 -22.36 8.36
CA ALA A 18 -9.56 -21.99 7.00
C ALA A 18 -8.89 -20.60 6.93
N LEU A 19 -9.44 -19.60 7.63
CA LEU A 19 -8.86 -18.26 7.71
C LEU A 19 -7.50 -18.25 8.41
N VAL A 20 -7.34 -19.00 9.50
CA VAL A 20 -6.05 -19.13 10.20
C VAL A 20 -5.00 -19.72 9.27
N LEU A 21 -5.34 -20.78 8.53
CA LEU A 21 -4.45 -21.40 7.55
C LEU A 21 -4.10 -20.45 6.40
N TYR A 22 -5.08 -19.66 5.93
CA TYR A 22 -4.88 -18.62 4.92
C TYR A 22 -3.86 -17.58 5.39
N PHE A 23 -4.09 -16.93 6.53
CA PHE A 23 -3.15 -15.92 7.05
C PHE A 23 -1.79 -16.51 7.40
N ARG A 24 -1.73 -17.75 7.92
CA ARG A 24 -0.46 -18.44 8.15
C ARG A 24 0.32 -18.61 6.84
N ARG A 25 -0.35 -18.98 5.75
CA ARG A 25 0.26 -19.08 4.42
C ARG A 25 0.78 -17.74 3.91
N LEU A 26 0.04 -16.65 4.12
CA LEU A 26 0.46 -15.31 3.73
C LEU A 26 1.76 -14.87 4.42
N LEU A 27 2.05 -15.40 5.61
CA LEU A 27 3.20 -15.03 6.43
C LEU A 27 4.34 -16.05 6.39
N SER A 28 4.17 -17.17 5.68
CA SER A 28 5.17 -18.25 5.63
C SER A 28 6.02 -18.16 4.36
N PRO A 29 7.37 -18.04 4.46
CA PRO A 29 8.24 -18.06 3.29
C PRO A 29 8.21 -19.39 2.53
N PRO A 30 8.33 -19.38 1.18
CA PRO A 30 8.37 -18.19 0.33
C PRO A 30 6.98 -17.52 0.25
N LEU A 31 6.94 -16.22 0.53
CA LEU A 31 5.73 -15.43 0.55
C LEU A 31 5.07 -15.41 -0.83
N PRO A 32 3.76 -15.68 -0.92
CA PRO A 32 2.98 -15.48 -2.15
C PRO A 32 2.81 -13.99 -2.43
N GLY A 33 2.27 -13.65 -3.61
CA GLY A 33 1.97 -12.25 -3.97
C GLY A 33 1.10 -11.55 -2.93
N ASP A 34 0.08 -12.24 -2.42
CA ASP A 34 -0.83 -11.73 -1.40
C ASP A 34 -0.13 -11.52 -0.04
N GLY A 35 0.92 -12.29 0.24
CA GLY A 35 1.78 -12.10 1.42
C GLY A 35 2.59 -10.81 1.31
N LEU A 36 3.10 -10.50 0.11
CA LEU A 36 3.78 -9.23 -0.16
C LEU A 36 2.79 -8.05 -0.14
N LEU A 37 1.56 -8.22 -0.64
CA LEU A 37 0.48 -7.23 -0.50
C LEU A 37 0.19 -6.91 0.96
N LEU A 38 0.04 -7.94 1.80
CA LEU A 38 -0.18 -7.75 3.24
C LEU A 38 0.98 -6.99 3.90
N PHE A 39 2.22 -7.29 3.51
CA PHE A 39 3.38 -6.54 3.99
C PHE A 39 3.32 -5.06 3.57
N GLY A 40 3.01 -4.77 2.30
CA GLY A 40 2.81 -3.41 1.80
C GLY A 40 1.64 -2.68 2.48
N PHE A 41 0.58 -3.40 2.84
CA PHE A 41 -0.51 -2.84 3.64
C PHE A 41 -0.03 -2.38 5.02
N LEU A 42 0.70 -3.24 5.74
CA LEU A 42 1.26 -2.91 7.06
C LEU A 42 2.27 -1.77 6.97
N GLU A 43 3.10 -1.78 5.92
CA GLU A 43 4.02 -0.70 5.60
C GLU A 43 3.26 0.63 5.44
N GLY A 44 2.18 0.65 4.67
CA GLY A 44 1.35 1.83 4.49
C GLY A 44 0.71 2.31 5.80
N VAL A 45 0.20 1.39 6.64
CA VAL A 45 -0.37 1.73 7.95
C VAL A 45 0.68 2.42 8.82
N VAL A 46 1.88 1.84 8.91
CA VAL A 46 2.98 2.39 9.72
C VAL A 46 3.47 3.71 9.13
N GLY A 47 3.74 3.77 7.83
CA GLY A 47 4.29 4.94 7.15
C GLY A 47 3.37 6.15 7.26
N TRP A 48 2.10 6.00 6.85
CA TRP A 48 1.13 7.09 6.94
C TRP A 48 0.76 7.43 8.39
N GLY A 49 0.61 6.41 9.24
CA GLY A 49 0.26 6.58 10.66
C GLY A 49 1.33 7.33 11.45
N LEU A 50 2.60 6.94 11.33
CA LEU A 50 3.71 7.65 11.97
C LEU A 50 3.90 9.05 11.40
N SER A 51 3.74 9.21 10.08
CA SER A 51 3.83 10.54 9.46
C SER A 51 2.76 11.49 9.98
N TRP A 52 1.52 11.00 10.14
CA TRP A 52 0.45 11.73 10.79
C TRP A 52 0.77 12.03 12.26
N ALA A 53 1.23 11.04 13.02
CA ALA A 53 1.58 11.22 14.43
C ALA A 53 2.65 12.30 14.63
N PHE A 54 3.72 12.29 13.84
CA PHE A 54 4.76 13.33 13.85
C PHE A 54 4.18 14.70 13.51
N SER A 55 3.27 14.78 12.54
CA SER A 55 2.65 16.06 12.17
C SER A 55 1.75 16.65 13.26
N ARG A 56 1.09 15.79 14.04
CA ARG A 56 0.20 16.20 15.14
C ARG A 56 0.95 16.50 16.42
N ASN A 57 2.04 15.79 16.66
CA ASN A 57 2.91 15.98 17.80
C ASN A 57 4.38 15.97 17.34
N PRO A 58 4.93 17.13 16.91
CA PRO A 58 6.31 17.22 16.44
C PRO A 58 7.36 16.81 17.48
N GLY A 59 7.03 16.78 18.78
CA GLY A 59 7.91 16.29 19.83
C GLY A 59 8.23 14.79 19.72
N LEU A 60 7.44 14.02 18.95
CA LEU A 60 7.70 12.61 18.65
C LEU A 60 8.72 12.42 17.50
N ALA A 61 9.12 13.49 16.79
CA ALA A 61 9.97 13.42 15.61
C ALA A 61 11.46 13.69 15.99
N PRO A 62 12.29 12.64 16.19
CA PRO A 62 13.62 12.77 16.81
C PRO A 62 14.63 13.60 16.00
N PHE A 63 14.43 13.74 14.69
CA PHE A 63 15.36 14.42 13.79
C PHE A 63 14.80 15.73 13.21
N GLY A 64 13.64 16.17 13.70
CA GLY A 64 12.78 17.15 13.04
C GLY A 64 11.69 16.48 12.20
N LEU A 65 10.60 17.19 11.95
CA LEU A 65 9.38 16.64 11.36
C LEU A 65 9.64 15.98 10.00
N VAL A 66 10.23 16.73 9.06
CA VAL A 66 10.43 16.26 7.69
C VAL A 66 11.45 15.12 7.65
N GLN A 67 12.57 15.27 8.35
CA GLN A 67 13.63 14.27 8.42
C GLN A 67 13.11 12.95 9.00
N SER A 68 12.30 13.01 10.05
CA SER A 68 11.74 11.81 10.69
C SER A 68 10.74 11.09 9.78
N ILE A 69 9.89 11.83 9.06
CA ILE A 69 8.98 11.27 8.05
C ILE A 69 9.78 10.57 6.94
N VAL A 70 10.77 11.25 6.37
CA VAL A 70 11.59 10.68 5.29
C VAL A 70 12.36 9.45 5.79
N ALA A 71 12.93 9.49 7.00
CA ALA A 71 13.62 8.35 7.60
C ALA A 71 12.70 7.13 7.76
N VAL A 72 11.46 7.31 8.21
CA VAL A 72 10.46 6.23 8.27
C VAL A 72 10.25 5.62 6.88
N TRP A 73 9.99 6.43 5.87
CA TRP A 73 9.76 5.92 4.51
C TRP A 73 10.98 5.27 3.87
N ILE A 74 12.20 5.72 4.19
CA ILE A 74 13.44 5.03 3.79
C ILE A 74 13.48 3.63 4.39
N VAL A 75 13.30 3.51 5.71
CA VAL A 75 13.35 2.21 6.42
C VAL A 75 12.28 1.27 5.88
N LEU A 76 11.07 1.78 5.67
CA LEU A 76 9.96 1.02 5.10
C LEU A 76 10.23 0.57 3.66
N THR A 77 10.73 1.46 2.79
CA THR A 77 11.10 1.14 1.41
C THR A 77 12.21 0.08 1.36
N VAL A 78 13.26 0.25 2.16
CA VAL A 78 14.35 -0.74 2.26
C VAL A 78 13.80 -2.07 2.77
N GLY A 79 12.93 -2.03 3.78
CA GLY A 79 12.26 -3.18 4.34
C GLY A 79 11.48 -3.96 3.28
N ILE A 80 10.56 -3.32 2.56
CA ILE A 80 9.74 -4.02 1.56
C ILE A 80 10.57 -4.54 0.38
N VAL A 81 11.62 -3.82 -0.05
CA VAL A 81 12.53 -4.29 -1.10
C VAL A 81 13.30 -5.52 -0.62
N PHE A 82 13.89 -5.46 0.59
CA PHE A 82 14.60 -6.58 1.19
C PHE A 82 13.67 -7.80 1.36
N PHE A 83 12.46 -7.59 1.89
CA PHE A 83 11.49 -8.66 2.05
C PHE A 83 11.04 -9.25 0.70
N GLY A 84 10.77 -8.38 -0.27
CA GLY A 84 10.41 -8.74 -1.63
C GLY A 84 11.47 -9.64 -2.29
N VAL A 85 12.74 -9.29 -2.15
CA VAL A 85 13.86 -10.04 -2.76
C VAL A 85 14.17 -11.33 -1.99
N THR A 86 14.23 -11.27 -0.67
CA THR A 86 14.74 -12.38 0.16
C THR A 86 13.68 -13.44 0.43
N TYR A 87 12.43 -13.04 0.67
CA TYR A 87 11.42 -13.93 1.23
C TYR A 87 10.26 -14.26 0.29
N THR A 88 10.15 -13.69 -0.91
CA THR A 88 9.07 -14.05 -1.84
C THR A 88 9.47 -15.16 -2.82
N SER A 89 8.49 -15.78 -3.48
CA SER A 89 8.76 -16.78 -4.53
C SER A 89 9.40 -16.14 -5.78
N PRO A 90 10.19 -16.89 -6.61
CA PRO A 90 10.75 -16.37 -7.86
C PRO A 90 9.71 -15.77 -8.81
N THR A 91 8.50 -16.34 -8.83
CA THR A 91 7.37 -15.85 -9.64
C THR A 91 6.92 -14.47 -9.21
N VAL A 92 6.90 -14.20 -7.89
CA VAL A 92 6.57 -12.88 -7.35
C VAL A 92 7.67 -11.87 -7.68
N ARG A 93 8.94 -12.23 -7.45
CA ARG A 93 10.10 -11.36 -7.74
C ARG A 93 10.20 -10.89 -9.19
N ARG A 94 9.81 -11.75 -10.13
CA ARG A 94 9.87 -11.46 -11.57
C ARG A 94 8.58 -10.84 -12.12
N ASN A 95 7.57 -10.66 -11.28
CA ASN A 95 6.32 -10.06 -11.70
C ASN A 95 6.55 -8.57 -12.03
N ARG A 96 6.17 -8.17 -13.24
CA ARG A 96 6.41 -6.80 -13.72
C ARG A 96 5.67 -5.74 -12.91
N VAL A 97 4.47 -6.05 -12.39
CA VAL A 97 3.71 -5.13 -11.54
C VAL A 97 4.48 -4.87 -10.24
N TRP A 98 5.01 -5.92 -9.61
CA TRP A 98 5.83 -5.78 -8.40
C TRP A 98 7.12 -5.01 -8.63
N LEU A 99 7.79 -5.24 -9.77
CA LEU A 99 8.98 -4.49 -10.14
C LEU A 99 8.68 -3.00 -10.37
N VAL A 100 7.54 -2.68 -10.98
CA VAL A 100 7.09 -1.29 -11.15
C VAL A 100 6.83 -0.64 -9.79
N TRP A 101 6.09 -1.30 -8.89
CA TRP A 101 5.88 -0.79 -7.53
C TRP A 101 7.20 -0.56 -6.78
N GLY A 102 8.12 -1.53 -6.82
CA GLY A 102 9.44 -1.37 -6.22
C GLY A 102 10.19 -0.17 -6.79
N GLY A 103 10.22 -0.02 -8.12
CA GLY A 103 10.86 1.11 -8.78
C GLY A 103 10.24 2.46 -8.42
N LEU A 104 8.90 2.53 -8.36
CA LEU A 104 8.17 3.75 -8.00
C LEU A 104 8.42 4.18 -6.54
N ASN A 105 8.43 3.23 -5.60
CA ASN A 105 8.75 3.51 -4.19
C ASN A 105 10.19 3.98 -4.03
N VAL A 106 11.14 3.30 -4.67
CA VAL A 106 12.55 3.71 -4.66
C VAL A 106 12.71 5.11 -5.26
N ALA A 107 12.04 5.42 -6.37
CA ALA A 107 12.08 6.74 -7.00
C ALA A 107 11.49 7.83 -6.08
N ALA A 108 10.34 7.59 -5.47
CA ALA A 108 9.72 8.53 -4.54
C ALA A 108 10.62 8.80 -3.33
N THR A 109 11.20 7.75 -2.73
CA THR A 109 12.16 7.86 -1.64
C THR A 109 13.43 8.60 -2.05
N ALA A 110 13.97 8.34 -3.25
CA ALA A 110 15.14 9.02 -3.77
C ALA A 110 14.89 10.52 -3.96
N VAL A 111 13.70 10.92 -4.43
CA VAL A 111 13.33 12.35 -4.54
C VAL A 111 13.24 13.01 -3.16
N ASN A 112 12.65 12.34 -2.17
CA ASN A 112 12.61 12.83 -0.79
C ASN A 112 14.02 13.03 -0.21
N VAL A 113 14.92 12.05 -0.39
CA VAL A 113 16.32 12.13 0.06
C VAL A 113 17.05 13.25 -0.67
N GLY A 114 16.91 13.35 -1.99
CA GLY A 114 17.50 14.40 -2.80
C GLY A 114 17.07 15.79 -2.32
N ALA A 115 15.82 15.96 -1.91
CA ALA A 115 15.34 17.22 -1.34
C ALA A 115 15.99 17.53 0.02
N LEU A 116 16.15 16.53 0.89
CA LEU A 116 16.79 16.72 2.20
C LEU A 116 18.26 17.15 2.08
N VAL A 117 18.99 16.62 1.11
CA VAL A 117 20.41 16.93 0.91
C VAL A 117 20.63 18.13 -0.02
N GLY A 118 19.56 18.83 -0.42
CA GLY A 118 19.64 20.03 -1.26
C GLY A 118 19.96 19.77 -2.73
N ALA A 119 19.84 18.53 -3.21
CA ALA A 119 20.06 18.17 -4.61
C ALA A 119 18.88 18.56 -5.53
N VAL A 120 17.69 18.77 -4.96
CA VAL A 120 16.51 19.24 -5.71
C VAL A 120 16.52 20.76 -5.81
N PRO A 121 16.33 21.35 -7.01
CA PRO A 121 16.25 22.80 -7.18
C PRO A 121 15.21 23.42 -6.24
N SER A 122 15.51 24.60 -5.68
CA SER A 122 14.64 25.28 -4.70
C SER A 122 13.21 25.49 -5.20
N ALA A 123 13.02 25.78 -6.49
CA ALA A 123 11.72 25.92 -7.13
C ALA A 123 10.89 24.62 -7.11
N ALA A 124 11.55 23.46 -7.10
CA ALA A 124 10.93 22.14 -7.10
C ALA A 124 10.87 21.50 -5.70
N ALA A 125 11.65 21.98 -4.73
CA ALA A 125 11.74 21.41 -3.39
C ALA A 125 10.38 21.30 -2.67
N ARG A 126 9.48 22.26 -2.90
CA ARG A 126 8.11 22.23 -2.35
C ARG A 126 7.27 21.04 -2.81
N TYR A 127 7.61 20.45 -3.95
CA TYR A 127 6.91 19.31 -4.52
C TYR A 127 7.56 17.99 -4.12
N ALA A 128 8.79 18.01 -3.64
CA ALA A 128 9.63 16.82 -3.55
C ALA A 128 9.30 15.86 -2.41
N TYR A 129 8.32 16.16 -1.55
CA TYR A 129 8.04 15.33 -0.35
C TYR A 129 6.85 14.38 -0.49
N TRP A 130 5.67 14.87 -0.87
CA TRP A 130 4.46 14.03 -0.94
C TRP A 130 3.91 13.86 -2.36
N HIS A 131 4.27 14.73 -3.31
CA HIS A 131 3.85 14.57 -4.71
C HIS A 131 4.42 13.29 -5.34
N PRO A 132 5.70 12.91 -5.10
CA PRO A 132 6.24 11.66 -5.65
C PRO A 132 5.47 10.43 -5.17
N TRP A 133 4.95 10.45 -3.94
CA TRP A 133 4.15 9.36 -3.38
C TRP A 133 2.78 9.26 -4.04
N LEU A 134 2.08 10.38 -4.24
CA LEU A 134 0.81 10.37 -5.00
C LEU A 134 1.03 9.92 -6.45
N ALA A 135 2.13 10.34 -7.07
CA ALA A 135 2.49 9.88 -8.42
C ALA A 135 2.76 8.37 -8.44
N ALA A 136 3.58 7.88 -7.50
CA ALA A 136 3.89 6.46 -7.36
C ALA A 136 2.64 5.61 -7.14
N ILE A 137 1.76 6.01 -6.22
CA ILE A 137 0.52 5.30 -5.93
C ILE A 137 -0.43 5.32 -7.14
N GLY A 138 -0.62 6.50 -7.74
CA GLY A 138 -1.50 6.67 -8.90
C GLY A 138 -1.06 5.82 -10.10
N VAL A 139 0.22 5.92 -10.47
CA VAL A 139 0.80 5.14 -11.58
C VAL A 139 0.82 3.65 -11.24
N GLY A 140 1.24 3.29 -10.02
CA GLY A 140 1.31 1.91 -9.56
C GLY A 140 -0.04 1.20 -9.68
N TYR A 141 -1.13 1.83 -9.24
CA TYR A 141 -2.45 1.24 -9.35
C TYR A 141 -3.00 1.19 -10.77
N LEU A 142 -2.74 2.21 -11.60
CA LEU A 142 -3.10 2.12 -13.02
C LEU A 142 -2.34 0.98 -13.70
N VAL A 143 -1.06 0.77 -13.38
CA VAL A 143 -0.31 -0.38 -13.89
C VAL A 143 -0.92 -1.68 -13.38
N THR A 144 -1.24 -1.82 -12.10
CA THR A 144 -1.91 -3.02 -11.54
C THR A 144 -3.24 -3.31 -12.26
N ALA A 145 -4.05 -2.29 -12.52
CA ALA A 145 -5.34 -2.43 -13.17
C ALA A 145 -5.23 -2.84 -14.64
N LEU A 146 -4.33 -2.18 -15.38
CA LEU A 146 -4.28 -2.23 -16.84
C LEU A 146 -3.30 -3.26 -17.38
N TYR A 147 -2.28 -3.66 -16.60
CA TYR A 147 -1.30 -4.63 -17.04
C TYR A 147 -1.92 -6.05 -17.09
N ASN A 148 -1.61 -6.76 -18.19
CA ASN A 148 -2.01 -8.15 -18.42
C ASN A 148 -3.46 -8.42 -18.02
N ARG A 149 -4.41 -7.71 -18.66
CA ARG A 149 -5.85 -7.75 -18.32
C ARG A 149 -6.48 -9.14 -18.40
N GLU A 150 -5.90 -10.00 -19.24
CA GLU A 150 -6.34 -11.37 -19.45
C GLU A 150 -5.90 -12.31 -18.31
N SER A 151 -4.96 -11.88 -17.46
CA SER A 151 -4.51 -12.69 -16.33
C SER A 151 -5.65 -12.89 -15.32
N PRO A 152 -5.98 -14.14 -14.97
CA PRO A 152 -6.98 -14.45 -13.96
C PRO A 152 -6.49 -14.20 -12.52
N GLN A 153 -5.23 -13.79 -12.34
CA GLN A 153 -4.64 -13.56 -11.02
C GLN A 153 -5.27 -12.38 -10.27
N ILE A 154 -5.80 -11.40 -10.99
CA ILE A 154 -6.49 -10.24 -10.41
C ILE A 154 -7.91 -10.22 -10.95
N ARG A 155 -8.89 -10.23 -10.05
CA ARG A 155 -10.32 -10.26 -10.39
C ARG A 155 -10.71 -8.96 -11.09
N ARG A 156 -11.72 -9.03 -11.96
CA ARG A 156 -12.24 -7.86 -12.68
C ARG A 156 -12.67 -6.74 -11.72
N GLN A 157 -13.28 -7.07 -10.58
CA GLN A 157 -13.71 -6.10 -9.58
C GLN A 157 -12.51 -5.36 -8.95
N GLU A 158 -11.44 -6.08 -8.58
CA GLU A 158 -10.22 -5.49 -8.02
C GLU A 158 -9.54 -4.56 -9.02
N ARG A 159 -9.49 -4.95 -10.30
CA ARG A 159 -8.96 -4.08 -11.35
C ARG A 159 -9.71 -2.77 -11.46
N VAL A 160 -11.03 -2.77 -11.28
CA VAL A 160 -11.83 -1.53 -11.26
C VAL A 160 -11.45 -0.69 -10.05
N VAL A 161 -11.31 -1.29 -8.86
CA VAL A 161 -10.86 -0.58 -7.65
C VAL A 161 -9.48 0.06 -7.88
N TYR A 162 -8.52 -0.69 -8.42
CA TYR A 162 -7.21 -0.16 -8.77
C TYR A 162 -7.27 0.95 -9.82
N ALA A 163 -8.06 0.80 -10.88
CA ALA A 163 -8.19 1.81 -11.92
C ALA A 163 -8.77 3.13 -11.37
N VAL A 164 -9.86 3.04 -10.61
CA VAL A 164 -10.52 4.20 -10.00
C VAL A 164 -9.60 4.87 -9.00
N THR A 165 -8.97 4.12 -8.11
CA THR A 165 -8.04 4.70 -7.12
C THR A 165 -6.82 5.33 -7.79
N GLY A 166 -6.26 4.69 -8.81
CA GLY A 166 -5.15 5.23 -9.59
C GLY A 166 -5.50 6.55 -10.26
N ALA A 167 -6.63 6.60 -10.97
CA ALA A 167 -7.13 7.81 -11.62
C ALA A 167 -7.46 8.93 -10.61
N ALA A 168 -8.14 8.59 -9.51
CA ALA A 168 -8.46 9.54 -8.45
C ALA A 168 -7.20 10.12 -7.80
N THR A 169 -6.19 9.29 -7.54
CA THR A 169 -4.91 9.72 -6.95
C THR A 169 -4.15 10.66 -7.88
N LEU A 170 -4.11 10.38 -9.18
CA LEU A 170 -3.50 11.30 -10.15
C LEU A 170 -4.31 12.59 -10.34
N GLY A 171 -5.65 12.51 -10.25
CA GLY A 171 -6.52 13.68 -10.23
C GLY A 171 -6.27 14.56 -9.01
N LEU A 172 -6.10 13.96 -7.82
CA LEU A 172 -5.70 14.67 -6.60
C LEU A 172 -4.32 15.31 -6.75
N LEU A 173 -3.35 14.57 -7.30
CA LEU A 173 -2.01 15.11 -7.59
C LEU A 173 -2.10 16.34 -8.51
N ALA A 174 -2.81 16.24 -9.63
CA ALA A 174 -2.98 17.35 -10.57
C ALA A 174 -3.70 18.55 -9.92
N GLY A 175 -4.81 18.29 -9.22
CA GLY A 175 -5.56 19.33 -8.52
C GLY A 175 -4.78 20.00 -7.39
N SER A 176 -3.85 19.28 -6.76
CA SER A 176 -2.98 19.80 -5.70
C SER A 176 -1.96 20.83 -6.18
N LEU A 177 -1.71 20.90 -7.49
CA LEU A 177 -0.90 21.95 -8.11
C LEU A 177 -1.69 23.26 -8.29
N GLY A 178 -3.01 23.24 -8.09
CA GLY A 178 -3.89 24.40 -8.24
C GLY A 178 -4.94 24.47 -7.12
N PRO A 179 -6.24 24.34 -7.45
CA PRO A 179 -7.33 24.70 -6.54
C PRO A 179 -7.43 23.81 -5.28
N LEU A 180 -6.95 22.57 -5.34
CA LEU A 180 -7.02 21.64 -4.21
C LEU A 180 -5.79 21.68 -3.30
N ARG A 181 -4.81 22.56 -3.58
CA ARG A 181 -3.52 22.57 -2.87
C ARG A 181 -3.65 22.59 -1.35
N ALA A 182 -4.46 23.52 -0.82
CA ALA A 182 -4.65 23.67 0.62
C ALA A 182 -5.30 22.42 1.23
N PHE A 183 -6.38 21.92 0.61
CA PHE A 183 -7.08 20.72 1.05
C PHE A 183 -6.16 19.50 1.08
N VAL A 184 -5.42 19.25 -0.01
CA VAL A 184 -4.53 18.09 -0.12
C VAL A 184 -3.39 18.20 0.90
N THR A 185 -2.77 19.37 1.03
CA THR A 185 -1.66 19.58 1.98
C THR A 185 -2.09 19.35 3.42
N LEU A 186 -3.26 19.85 3.82
CA LEU A 186 -3.79 19.70 5.18
C LEU A 186 -4.17 18.26 5.52
N ASN A 187 -4.56 17.48 4.52
CA ASN A 187 -5.10 16.13 4.71
C ASN A 187 -4.18 15.03 4.14
N ILE A 188 -2.93 15.35 3.80
CA ILE A 188 -2.07 14.49 2.98
C ILE A 188 -1.87 13.10 3.58
N PHE A 189 -1.73 12.97 4.89
CA PHE A 189 -1.53 11.66 5.53
C PHE A 189 -2.80 10.82 5.54
N ALA A 190 -3.96 11.44 5.71
CA ALA A 190 -5.25 10.75 5.63
C ALA A 190 -5.56 10.35 4.18
N ILE A 191 -5.34 11.25 3.22
CA ILE A 191 -5.47 10.98 1.79
C ILE A 191 -4.54 9.84 1.40
N GLY A 192 -3.25 9.94 1.74
CA GLY A 192 -2.23 8.94 1.48
C GLY A 192 -2.61 7.57 2.05
N ALA A 193 -3.05 7.52 3.31
CA ALA A 193 -3.54 6.30 3.93
C ALA A 193 -4.74 5.70 3.17
N VAL A 194 -5.73 6.52 2.82
CA VAL A 194 -6.93 6.05 2.11
C VAL A 194 -6.54 5.50 0.73
N VAL A 195 -5.80 6.28 -0.07
CA VAL A 195 -5.47 5.84 -1.43
C VAL A 195 -4.56 4.62 -1.42
N HIS A 196 -3.61 4.51 -0.49
CA HIS A 196 -2.68 3.39 -0.40
C HIS A 196 -3.33 2.12 0.21
N LEU A 197 -4.19 2.26 1.22
CA LEU A 197 -4.64 1.10 2.00
C LEU A 197 -5.96 0.53 1.50
N VAL A 198 -6.87 1.35 0.95
CA VAL A 198 -8.20 0.87 0.56
C VAL A 198 -8.14 -0.20 -0.53
N PRO A 199 -7.38 -0.05 -1.63
CA PRO A 199 -7.32 -1.11 -2.65
C PRO A 199 -6.73 -2.41 -2.14
N ILE A 200 -5.66 -2.33 -1.35
CA ILE A 200 -5.00 -3.52 -0.80
C ILE A 200 -5.89 -4.20 0.24
N GLY A 201 -6.51 -3.42 1.12
CA GLY A 201 -7.45 -3.92 2.12
C GLY A 201 -8.70 -4.54 1.51
N HIS A 202 -9.19 -3.99 0.38
CA HIS A 202 -10.27 -4.57 -0.39
C HIS A 202 -9.93 -5.99 -0.86
N ASP A 203 -8.74 -6.20 -1.42
CA ASP A 203 -8.31 -7.51 -1.92
C ASP A 203 -8.21 -8.55 -0.78
N VAL A 204 -7.56 -8.17 0.33
CA VAL A 204 -7.42 -9.04 1.51
C VAL A 204 -8.79 -9.42 2.09
N LEU A 205 -9.72 -8.45 2.16
CA LEU A 205 -11.06 -8.68 2.67
C LEU A 205 -11.89 -9.56 1.71
N ALA A 206 -11.80 -9.30 0.41
CA ALA A 206 -12.49 -10.08 -0.61
C ALA A 206 -12.07 -11.55 -0.59
N ASP A 207 -10.77 -11.82 -0.42
CA ASP A 207 -10.26 -13.19 -0.26
C ASP A 207 -10.76 -13.86 1.02
N ALA A 208 -10.68 -13.16 2.15
CA ALA A 208 -11.16 -13.70 3.42
C ALA A 208 -12.67 -14.03 3.38
N VAL A 209 -13.48 -13.16 2.77
CA VAL A 209 -14.93 -13.37 2.61
C VAL A 209 -15.21 -14.56 1.68
N LEU A 210 -14.49 -14.70 0.57
CA LEU A 210 -14.66 -15.82 -0.35
C LEU A 210 -14.29 -17.16 0.31
N ILE A 211 -13.22 -17.18 1.12
CA ILE A 211 -12.81 -18.37 1.87
C ILE A 211 -13.89 -18.74 2.90
N ALA A 212 -14.37 -17.77 3.68
CA ALA A 212 -15.39 -18.00 4.70
C ALA A 212 -16.73 -18.48 4.12
N ARG A 213 -17.12 -18.02 2.93
CA ARG A 213 -18.37 -18.44 2.26
C ARG A 213 -18.34 -19.86 1.68
N ARG A 214 -17.15 -20.46 1.53
CA ARG A 214 -16.96 -21.78 0.94
C ARG A 214 -16.91 -22.93 1.97
N GLN A 215 -17.10 -22.65 3.26
CA GLN A 215 -17.04 -23.62 4.38
C GLN A 215 -18.41 -23.98 4.96
#